data_AF-A0A3N2KLD8-F1
#
_entry.id   AF-A0A3N2KLD8-F1
#
_cell.length_a   1.000
_cell.length_b   1.000
_cell.length_c   1.000
_cell.angle_alpha   90.00
_cell.angle_beta   90.00
_cell.angle_gamma   90.00
#
_symmetry.space_group_name_H-M   'P 1'
#
loop_
_entity.id
_entity.type
_entity.pdbx_description
1 polymer ?
#
loop_
_entity_poly.entity_id
_entity_poly.type
_entity_poly.pdbx_seq_one_letter_code
_entity_poly.pdbx_strand_id
1 'polypeptide(L)'
;MTNLRDLPEGASYRASDGRAGIELMRHGDEIYATGHCDSVSRLYRYYFDMNLRQSETVDSLMWELDRSRAKQATLARELAGLKAGEAVSESRPACRWPLWFISGFVAGLAAGFLIRNAGYILPFLTKFK
;
A
#
# COMPACT_ATOMS: atom_id res chain seq x y z
N MET A 1 -50.44 6.18 -48.90
CA MET A 1 -50.26 6.89 -47.61
C MET A 1 -51.54 6.72 -46.81
N THR A 2 -51.52 5.85 -45.81
CA THR A 2 -52.64 5.62 -44.90
C THR A 2 -52.64 6.74 -43.86
N ASN A 3 -53.75 7.47 -43.71
CA ASN A 3 -53.83 8.63 -42.84
C ASN A 3 -53.90 8.18 -41.37
N LEU A 4 -53.00 8.67 -40.51
CA LEU A 4 -52.93 8.30 -39.09
C LEU A 4 -54.21 8.65 -38.31
N ARG A 5 -55.05 9.55 -38.83
CA ARG A 5 -56.33 9.94 -38.22
C ARG A 5 -57.42 8.89 -38.32
N ASP A 6 -57.25 7.90 -39.19
CA ASP A 6 -58.22 6.81 -39.38
C ASP A 6 -57.95 5.59 -38.48
N LEU A 7 -57.01 5.68 -37.52
CA LEU A 7 -56.69 4.56 -36.63
C LEU A 7 -57.80 4.34 -35.57
N PRO A 8 -58.27 3.09 -35.38
CA PRO A 8 -59.23 2.75 -34.34
C PRO A 8 -58.65 3.02 -32.95
N GLU A 9 -59.53 3.28 -31.99
CA GLU A 9 -59.16 3.61 -30.61
C GLU A 9 -58.34 2.45 -29.98
N GLY A 10 -57.17 2.77 -29.42
CA GLY A 10 -56.24 1.78 -28.88
C GLY A 10 -55.27 1.15 -29.91
N ALA A 11 -55.33 1.54 -31.18
CA ALA A 11 -54.33 1.10 -32.17
C ALA A 11 -52.99 1.79 -31.94
N SER A 12 -51.91 1.01 -31.96
CA SER A 12 -50.53 1.49 -31.95
C SER A 12 -49.90 1.30 -33.34
N TYR A 13 -49.23 2.34 -33.82
CA TYR A 13 -48.39 2.25 -35.02
C TYR A 13 -46.93 2.36 -34.61
N ARG A 14 -46.14 1.36 -34.98
CA ARG A 14 -44.70 1.34 -34.73
C ARG A 14 -43.97 1.41 -36.05
N ALA A 15 -43.20 2.48 -36.24
CA ALA A 15 -42.25 2.59 -37.32
C ALA A 15 -40.83 2.57 -36.74
N SER A 16 -39.97 1.75 -37.31
CA SER A 16 -38.55 1.73 -36.96
C SER A 16 -37.71 1.91 -38.21
N ASP A 17 -36.79 2.86 -38.16
CA ASP A 17 -35.72 2.99 -39.15
C ASP A 17 -34.39 2.71 -38.45
N GLY A 18 -33.85 1.53 -38.74
CA GLY A 18 -32.65 1.01 -38.09
C GLY A 18 -32.80 0.89 -36.56
N ARG A 19 -32.23 1.88 -35.84
CA ARG A 19 -32.10 1.90 -34.38
C ARG A 19 -32.91 3.00 -33.69
N ALA A 20 -33.69 3.74 -34.47
CA ALA A 20 -34.66 4.70 -33.99
C ALA A 20 -36.06 4.15 -34.29
N GLY A 21 -36.88 4.03 -33.25
CA GLY A 21 -38.27 3.63 -33.33
C GLY A 21 -39.17 4.76 -32.86
N ILE A 22 -40.30 4.93 -33.52
CA ILE A 22 -41.37 5.83 -33.08
C ILE A 22 -42.62 4.97 -32.93
N GLU A 23 -43.16 4.98 -31.72
CA GLU A 23 -44.43 4.37 -31.39
C GLU A 23 -45.48 5.46 -31.24
N LEU A 24 -46.54 5.35 -32.02
CA LEU A 24 -47.67 6.28 -32.01
C LEU A 24 -48.85 5.53 -31.43
N MET A 25 -49.38 5.98 -30.30
CA MET A 25 -50.57 5.41 -29.67
C MET A 25 -51.68 6.44 -29.67
N ARG A 26 -52.87 6.03 -30.10
CA ARG A 26 -54.07 6.87 -30.00
C ARG A 26 -54.81 6.55 -28.70
N HIS A 27 -54.94 7.56 -27.84
CA HIS A 27 -55.72 7.48 -26.61
C HIS A 27 -56.86 8.50 -26.67
N GLY A 28 -58.06 8.03 -27.01
CA GLY A 28 -59.22 8.90 -27.25
C GLY A 28 -58.98 9.90 -28.39
N ASP A 29 -59.00 11.19 -28.06
CA ASP A 29 -58.77 12.30 -28.99
C ASP A 29 -57.29 12.74 -29.07
N GLU A 30 -56.43 12.19 -28.22
CA GLU A 30 -55.00 12.52 -28.15
C GLU A 30 -54.13 11.47 -28.82
N ILE A 31 -53.11 11.92 -29.55
CA ILE A 31 -52.10 11.07 -30.18
C ILE A 31 -50.80 11.22 -29.40
N TYR A 32 -50.37 10.13 -28.77
CA TYR A 32 -49.10 10.05 -28.05
C TYR A 32 -48.01 9.53 -28.99
N ALA A 33 -46.94 10.30 -29.14
CA ALA A 33 -45.76 9.89 -29.92
C ALA A 33 -44.60 9.62 -28.96
N THR A 34 -44.18 8.36 -28.87
CA THR A 34 -43.04 7.92 -28.07
C THR A 34 -41.90 7.51 -29.00
N GLY A 35 -40.86 8.35 -29.07
CA GLY A 35 -39.63 8.04 -29.79
C GLY A 35 -38.62 7.34 -28.89
N HIS A 36 -38.08 6.21 -29.33
CA HIS A 36 -36.95 5.54 -28.70
C HIS A 36 -35.76 5.48 -29.66
N CYS A 37 -34.57 5.87 -29.19
CA CYS A 37 -33.35 5.85 -29.99
C CYS A 37 -32.23 5.17 -29.20
N ASP A 38 -31.71 4.07 -29.72
CA ASP A 38 -30.65 3.27 -29.08
C ASP A 38 -29.27 3.96 -29.16
N SER A 39 -29.10 5.03 -29.96
CA SER A 39 -27.79 5.65 -30.18
C SER A 39 -27.20 6.29 -28.91
N VAL A 40 -28.02 7.01 -28.14
CA VAL A 40 -27.59 7.67 -26.90
C VAL A 40 -27.35 6.66 -25.79
N SER A 41 -28.24 5.67 -25.65
CA SER A 41 -28.10 4.59 -24.67
C SER A 41 -26.82 3.79 -24.90
N ARG A 42 -26.46 3.53 -26.16
CA ARG A 42 -25.22 2.83 -26.52
C ARG A 42 -23.97 3.69 -26.29
N LEU A 43 -24.04 4.99 -26.57
CA LEU A 43 -22.95 5.92 -26.29
C LEU A 43 -22.69 6.03 -24.78
N TYR A 44 -23.75 6.15 -23.99
CA TYR A 44 -23.66 6.15 -22.52
C TYR A 44 -23.00 4.86 -22.03
N ARG A 45 -23.45 3.70 -22.53
CA ARG A 45 -22.89 2.40 -22.11
C ARG A 45 -21.40 2.26 -22.47
N TYR A 46 -20.99 2.75 -23.63
CA TYR A 46 -19.58 2.75 -24.03
C TYR A 46 -18.69 3.57 -23.08
N TYR A 47 -19.10 4.80 -22.76
CA TYR A 47 -18.34 5.63 -21.82
C TYR A 47 -18.41 5.11 -20.38
N PHE A 48 -19.54 4.52 -19.98
CA PHE A 48 -19.69 3.91 -18.67
C PHE A 48 -18.72 2.74 -18.47
N ASP A 49 -18.67 1.80 -19.43
CA ASP A 49 -17.72 0.69 -19.40
C ASP A 49 -16.26 1.17 -19.38
N MET A 50 -15.95 2.24 -20.11
CA MET A 50 -14.62 2.84 -20.10
C MET A 50 -14.25 3.41 -18.73
N ASN A 51 -15.19 4.11 -18.07
CA ASN A 51 -14.97 4.64 -16.73
C ASN A 51 -14.80 3.52 -15.70
N LEU A 52 -15.60 2.44 -15.76
CA LEU A 52 -15.43 1.30 -14.85
C LEU A 52 -14.03 0.69 -14.93
N ARG A 53 -13.51 0.49 -16.14
CA ARG A 53 -12.14 -0.05 -16.34
C ARG A 53 -11.07 0.87 -15.77
N GLN A 54 -11.28 2.18 -15.86
CA GLN A 54 -10.38 3.16 -15.25
C GLN A 54 -10.44 3.13 -13.72
N SER A 55 -11.63 2.98 -13.14
CA SER A 55 -11.80 2.83 -11.69
C SER A 55 -11.11 1.58 -11.15
N GLU A 56 -11.23 0.42 -11.83
CA GLU A 56 -10.53 -0.81 -11.41
C GLU A 56 -9.00 -0.62 -11.38
N THR A 57 -8.46 0.11 -12.36
CA THR A 57 -7.02 0.40 -12.41
C THR A 57 -6.60 1.33 -11.27
N VAL A 58 -7.37 2.39 -10.99
CA VAL A 58 -7.11 3.33 -9.90
C VAL A 58 -7.19 2.63 -8.54
N ASP A 59 -8.17 1.74 -8.34
CA ASP A 59 -8.36 1.01 -7.10
C ASP A 59 -7.18 0.07 -6.83
N SER A 60 -6.66 -0.61 -7.86
CA SER A 60 -5.48 -1.47 -7.72
C SER A 60 -4.23 -0.67 -7.31
N LEU A 61 -4.03 0.52 -7.90
CA LEU A 61 -2.92 1.41 -7.58
C LEU A 61 -3.03 1.98 -6.15
N MET A 62 -4.24 2.37 -5.73
CA MET A 62 -4.49 2.81 -4.36
C MET A 62 -4.18 1.70 -3.35
N TRP A 63 -4.59 0.45 -3.65
CA TRP A 63 -4.32 -0.69 -2.79
C TRP A 63 -2.81 -0.96 -2.63
N GLU A 64 -2.04 -0.88 -3.71
CA GLU A 64 -0.59 -1.03 -3.64
C GLU A 64 0.08 0.12 -2.86
N LEU A 65 -0.39 1.36 -3.04
CA LEU A 65 0.12 2.52 -2.34
C LEU A 65 -0.13 2.41 -0.82
N ASP A 66 -1.33 2.01 -0.43
CA ASP A 66 -1.68 1.79 0.97
C ASP A 66 -0.88 0.64 1.57
N ARG A 67 -0.64 -0.43 0.80
CA ARG A 67 0.23 -1.53 1.22
C ARG A 67 1.68 -1.07 1.43
N SER A 68 2.18 -0.18 0.59
CA SER A 68 3.53 0.40 0.74
C SER A 68 3.61 1.32 1.96
N ARG A 69 2.62 2.19 2.16
CA ARG A 69 2.52 3.08 3.32
C ARG A 69 2.44 2.32 4.64
N ALA A 70 1.71 1.20 4.68
CA ALA A 70 1.64 0.35 5.86
C ALA A 70 3.02 -0.19 6.27
N LYS A 71 3.82 -0.65 5.30
CA LYS A 71 5.21 -1.11 5.54
C LYS A 71 6.12 0.03 6.01
N GLN A 72 5.98 1.22 5.43
CA GLN A 72 6.74 2.39 5.87
C GLN A 72 6.37 2.79 7.31
N ALA A 73 5.09 2.72 7.67
CA ALA A 73 4.62 3.03 9.01
C ALA A 73 5.14 2.02 10.06
N THR A 74 5.24 0.73 9.71
CA THR A 74 5.84 -0.27 10.62
C THR A 74 7.32 0.00 10.84
N LEU A 75 8.08 0.25 9.77
CA LEU A 75 9.51 0.58 9.87
C LEU A 75 9.74 1.87 10.65
N ALA A 76 8.91 2.89 10.44
CA ALA A 76 8.99 4.14 11.18
C ALA A 76 8.76 3.94 12.69
N ARG A 77 7.83 3.06 13.06
CA ARG A 77 7.57 2.69 14.46
C ARG A 77 8.73 1.92 15.07
N GLU A 78 9.32 0.98 14.34
CA GLU A 78 10.51 0.24 14.79
C GLU A 78 11.68 1.19 15.03
N LEU A 79 11.96 2.11 14.08
CA LEU A 79 12.99 3.12 14.23
C LEU A 79 12.73 4.06 15.42
N ALA A 80 11.47 4.46 15.63
CA ALA A 80 11.10 5.28 16.78
C ALA A 80 11.32 4.53 18.11
N GLY A 81 10.99 3.23 18.15
CA GLY A 81 11.23 2.37 19.32
C GLY A 81 12.72 2.18 19.61
N LEU A 82 13.54 1.97 18.57
CA LEU A 82 15.00 1.87 18.71
C LEU A 82 15.61 3.17 19.22
N LYS A 83 15.22 4.32 18.65
CA LYS A 83 15.69 5.64 19.12
C LYS A 83 15.28 5.93 20.56
N ALA A 84 14.06 5.56 20.95
CA ALA A 84 13.62 5.69 22.33
C ALA A 84 14.45 4.78 23.27
N GLY A 85 14.78 3.56 22.83
CA GLY A 85 15.67 2.65 23.53
C GLY A 85 17.10 3.18 23.67
N GLU A 86 17.67 3.77 22.62
CA GLU A 86 18.98 4.42 22.66
C GLU A 86 19.01 5.61 23.61
N ALA A 87 18.00 6.50 23.55
CA ALA A 87 17.91 7.63 24.49
C ALA A 87 17.81 7.16 25.96
N VAL A 88 17.11 6.04 26.21
CA VAL A 88 17.06 5.40 27.52
C VAL A 88 18.40 4.74 27.89
N SER A 89 19.13 4.19 26.92
CA SER A 89 20.46 3.62 27.15
C SER A 89 21.53 4.68 27.43
N GLU A 90 21.45 5.83 26.75
CA GLU A 90 22.37 6.97 26.93
C GLU A 90 22.16 7.64 28.30
N SER A 91 20.92 7.65 28.80
CA SER A 91 20.60 8.15 30.15
C SER A 91 20.91 7.18 31.30
N ARG A 92 21.25 5.92 31.01
CA ARG A 92 21.72 5.01 32.06
C ARG A 92 23.15 5.39 32.44
N PRO A 93 23.42 5.76 33.71
CA PRO A 93 24.78 6.06 34.13
C PRO A 93 25.64 4.83 33.84
N ALA A 94 26.71 5.02 33.07
CA ALA A 94 27.61 3.95 32.66
C ALA A 94 27.89 3.04 33.86
N CYS A 95 27.46 1.78 33.78
CA CYS A 95 27.61 0.85 34.89
C CYS A 95 29.10 0.66 35.16
N ARG A 96 29.64 1.39 36.16
CA ARG A 96 31.05 1.37 36.56
C ARG A 96 31.44 0.09 37.31
N TRP A 97 30.46 -0.72 37.71
CA TRP A 97 30.67 -1.97 38.45
C TRP A 97 31.36 -3.08 37.61
N PRO A 98 30.91 -3.44 36.39
CA PRO A 98 31.63 -4.41 35.56
C PRO A 98 33.00 -3.93 35.07
N LEU A 99 33.24 -2.61 34.99
CA LEU A 99 34.55 -2.06 34.62
C LEU A 99 35.65 -2.40 35.64
N TRP A 100 35.30 -2.55 36.92
CA TRP A 100 36.25 -2.99 37.95
C TRP A 100 36.70 -4.45 37.74
N PHE A 101 35.79 -5.33 37.30
CA PHE A 101 36.15 -6.72 36.98
C PHE A 101 37.11 -6.83 35.80
N ILE A 102 36.91 -6.01 34.76
CA ILE A 102 37.80 -5.99 33.59
C ILE A 102 39.20 -5.53 33.99
N SER A 103 39.30 -4.47 34.81
CA SER A 103 40.59 -3.98 35.33
C SER A 103 41.36 -5.07 36.09
N GLY A 104 40.68 -5.81 36.98
CA GLY A 104 41.29 -6.90 37.74
C GLY A 104 41.77 -8.05 36.85
N PHE A 105 41.00 -8.41 35.82
CA PHE A 105 41.38 -9.47 34.88
C PHE A 105 42.63 -9.10 34.06
N VAL A 106 42.70 -7.86 33.57
CA VAL A 106 43.86 -7.36 32.82
C VAL A 106 45.11 -7.30 33.71
N ALA A 107 44.98 -6.82 34.95
CA ALA A 107 46.08 -6.79 35.91
C ALA A 107 46.59 -8.20 36.25
N GLY A 108 45.70 -9.18 36.42
CA GLY A 108 46.05 -10.58 36.67
C GLY A 108 46.82 -11.22 35.52
N LEU A 109 46.39 -11.00 34.27
CA LEU A 109 47.11 -11.50 33.09
C LEU A 109 48.50 -10.87 32.95
N ALA A 110 48.62 -9.56 33.21
CA ALA A 110 49.91 -8.87 33.17
C ALA A 110 50.89 -9.40 34.25
N ALA A 111 50.40 -9.60 35.48
CA ALA A 111 51.20 -10.17 36.56
C ALA A 111 51.63 -11.61 36.27
N GLY A 112 50.72 -12.45 35.77
CA GLY A 112 51.04 -13.83 35.38
C GLY A 112 52.06 -13.90 34.23
N PHE A 113 51.96 -13.00 33.25
CA PHE A 113 52.91 -12.91 32.15
C PHE A 113 54.30 -12.50 32.64
N LEU A 114 54.40 -11.54 33.55
CA LEU A 114 55.68 -11.10 34.13
C LEU A 114 56.33 -12.18 34.99
N ILE A 115 55.56 -12.91 35.80
CA ILE A 115 56.08 -14.03 36.60
C ILE A 115 56.58 -15.15 35.70
N ARG A 116 55.83 -15.48 34.64
CA ARG A 116 56.26 -16.47 33.66
C ARG A 116 57.54 -16.03 32.95
N ASN A 117 57.63 -14.78 32.52
CA ASN A 117 58.81 -14.23 31.85
C ASN A 117 60.03 -14.15 32.79
N ALA A 118 59.85 -13.74 34.05
CA ALA A 118 60.91 -13.69 35.05
C ALA A 118 61.48 -15.09 35.38
N GLY A 119 60.63 -16.12 35.36
CA GLY A 119 61.06 -17.52 35.49
C GLY A 119 61.92 -18.01 34.32
N TYR A 120 61.75 -17.47 33.11
CA TYR A 120 62.60 -17.76 31.95
C TYR A 120 63.90 -16.96 31.92
N ILE A 121 63.96 -15.81 32.59
CA ILE A 121 65.15 -14.91 32.60
C ILE A 121 66.19 -15.37 33.63
N LEU A 122 65.77 -15.94 34.77
CA LEU A 122 66.69 -16.41 35.81
C LEU A 122 67.75 -17.45 35.36
N PRO A 123 67.46 -18.46 34.51
CA PRO A 123 68.47 -19.40 34.03
C PRO A 123 69.36 -18.87 32.89
N PHE A 124 69.02 -17.72 32.28
CA PHE A 124 69.80 -17.13 31.20
C PHE A 124 70.96 -16.26 31.74
N LEU A 125 70.76 -15.59 32.88
CA LEU A 125 71.78 -14.73 33.50
C LEU A 125 72.87 -15.50 34.27
N THR A 126 72.64 -16.76 34.64
CA THR A 126 73.64 -17.58 35.36
C THR A 126 74.65 -18.29 34.45
N LYS A 127 74.47 -18.23 33.12
CA LYS A 127 75.45 -18.73 32.15
C LYS A 127 76.51 -17.69 31.72
N PHE A 128 76.41 -16.45 32.19
CA PHE A 128 77.38 -15.38 31.95
C PHE A 128 78.15 -15.02 33.23
N LYS A 129 78.70 -16.04 33.92
CA LYS A 129 79.71 -15.84 34.96
C LYS A 129 80.78 -16.92 34.91
#